data_AF-W0Z7J6-F1
#
_entry.id   AF-W0Z7J6-F1
#
_cell.length_a   1.000
_cell.length_b   1.000
_cell.length_c   1.000
_cell.angle_alpha   90.00
_cell.angle_beta   90.00
_cell.angle_gamma   90.00
#
_symmetry.space_group_name_H-M   'P 1'
#
loop_
_entity.id
_entity.type
_entity.pdbx_description
1 polymer ?
#
loop_
_entity_poly.entity_id
_entity_poly.type
_entity_poly.pdbx_seq_one_letter_code
_entity_poly.pdbx_strand_id
1 'polypeptide(L)'
;MLATSLVLDVRRDDEWVTGHVPGALHIPHTELRERIDEVRERAAGRPVRVICASGVRSAIAHRVVTQAGLDSASLSGGILTLRASLGSRARDVLVVDAAVR
;
A
#
# COMPACT_ATOMS: atom_id res chain seq x y z
N MET A 1 -15.10 -2.57 2.84
CA MET A 1 -14.67 -2.14 1.48
C MET A 1 -13.24 -2.54 1.10
N LEU A 2 -12.50 -3.30 1.93
CA LEU A 2 -11.15 -3.81 1.59
C LEU A 2 -11.17 -5.18 0.89
N ALA A 3 -12.30 -5.89 0.87
CA ALA A 3 -12.39 -7.22 0.27
C ALA A 3 -12.26 -7.22 -1.27
N THR A 4 -12.58 -6.09 -1.92
CA THR A 4 -12.68 -5.98 -3.39
C THR A 4 -11.42 -5.43 -4.06
N SER A 5 -10.39 -5.06 -3.31
CA SER A 5 -9.14 -4.50 -3.87
C SER A 5 -7.95 -4.91 -3.02
N LEU A 6 -6.80 -5.10 -3.66
CA LEU A 6 -5.54 -5.27 -2.97
C LEU A 6 -4.97 -3.90 -2.62
N VAL A 7 -4.69 -3.64 -1.34
CA VAL A 7 -3.90 -2.47 -0.95
C VAL A 7 -2.43 -2.85 -1.04
N LEU A 8 -1.64 -2.05 -1.75
CA LEU A 8 -0.19 -2.22 -1.90
C LEU A 8 0.52 -1.04 -1.21
N ASP A 9 1.18 -1.31 -0.09
CA ASP A 9 1.99 -0.31 0.61
C ASP A 9 3.44 -0.38 0.10
N VAL A 10 3.92 0.73 -0.45
CA VAL A 10 5.25 0.85 -1.05
C VAL A 10 6.25 1.66 -0.24
N ARG A 11 5.91 1.90 1.03
CA ARG A 11 6.82 2.52 2.01
C ARG A 11 7.94 1.57 2.41
N ARG A 12 8.95 2.12 3.07
CA ARG A 12 10.03 1.34 3.67
C ARG A 12 9.55 0.58 4.92
N ASP A 13 10.34 -0.40 5.34
CA ASP A 13 10.06 -1.25 6.50
C ASP A 13 9.88 -0.44 7.79
N ASP A 14 10.72 0.58 8.01
CA ASP A 14 10.65 1.48 9.17
C ASP A 14 9.32 2.23 9.25
N GLU A 15 8.72 2.54 8.09
CA GLU A 15 7.41 3.19 8.03
C GLU A 15 6.26 2.18 8.17
N TRP A 16 6.41 0.96 7.65
CA TRP A 16 5.40 -0.10 7.68
C TRP A 16 5.06 -0.52 9.11
N VAL A 17 6.10 -0.76 9.93
CA VAL A 17 5.94 -1.22 11.32
C VAL A 17 5.25 -0.19 12.23
N THR A 18 5.22 1.09 11.84
CA THR A 18 4.53 2.16 12.60
C THR A 18 3.01 2.18 12.38
N GLY A 19 2.53 1.34 11.48
CA GLY A 19 1.11 1.15 11.22
C GLY A 19 0.78 1.18 9.73
N HIS A 20 -0.06 0.24 9.31
CA HIS A 20 -0.46 0.03 7.92
C HIS A 20 -1.93 -0.41 7.80
N VAL A 21 -2.44 -0.51 6.58
CA VAL A 21 -3.83 -0.91 6.32
C VAL A 21 -3.96 -2.44 6.47
N PRO A 22 -4.92 -2.96 7.25
CA PRO A 22 -5.10 -4.40 7.43
C PRO A 22 -5.22 -5.15 6.09
N GLY A 23 -4.47 -6.24 5.95
CA GLY A 23 -4.48 -7.06 4.74
C GLY A 23 -3.79 -6.43 3.53
N ALA A 24 -3.08 -5.31 3.71
CA ALA A 24 -2.21 -4.77 2.67
C ALA A 24 -1.03 -5.69 2.38
N LEU A 25 -0.58 -5.68 1.13
CA LEU A 25 0.70 -6.24 0.70
C LEU A 25 1.78 -5.17 0.84
N HIS A 26 2.89 -5.49 1.49
CA HIS A 26 4.02 -4.60 1.65
C HIS A 26 5.15 -4.97 0.69
N ILE A 27 5.48 -4.07 -0.23
CA ILE A 27 6.61 -4.20 -1.15
C ILE A 27 7.21 -2.80 -1.34
N PRO A 28 8.40 -2.49 -0.80
CA PRO A 28 9.05 -1.20 -0.99
C PRO A 28 9.13 -0.80 -2.47
N HIS A 29 8.88 0.49 -2.76
CA HIS A 29 8.85 0.99 -4.15
C HIS A 29 10.13 0.69 -4.97
N THR A 30 11.28 0.50 -4.31
CA THR A 30 12.57 0.14 -4.91
C THR A 30 12.61 -1.32 -5.40
N GLU A 31 11.86 -2.21 -4.77
CA GLU A 31 11.80 -3.66 -5.07
C GLU A 31 10.62 -4.02 -5.97
N LEU A 32 9.63 -3.12 -6.07
CA LEU A 32 8.35 -3.39 -6.73
C LEU A 32 8.48 -3.92 -8.15
N ARG A 33 9.46 -3.44 -8.92
CA ARG A 33 9.64 -3.87 -10.32
C ARG A 33 10.07 -5.35 -10.40
N GLU A 34 10.92 -5.78 -9.48
CA GLU A 34 11.44 -7.15 -9.42
C GLU A 34 10.40 -8.11 -8.81
N ARG A 35 9.52 -7.59 -7.94
CA ARG A 35 8.49 -8.35 -7.23
C ARG A 35 7.08 -8.14 -7.81
N ILE A 36 6.97 -7.76 -9.07
CA ILE A 36 5.67 -7.43 -9.67
C ILE A 36 4.74 -8.65 -9.82
N ASP A 37 5.31 -9.83 -9.99
CA ASP A 37 4.55 -11.08 -10.07
C ASP A 37 3.88 -11.42 -8.73
N GLU A 38 4.53 -11.10 -7.60
CA GLU A 38 3.92 -11.22 -6.27
C GLU A 38 2.68 -10.32 -6.16
N VAL A 39 2.73 -9.10 -6.69
CA VAL A 39 1.56 -8.21 -6.73
C VAL A 39 0.45 -8.83 -7.57
N ARG A 40 0.77 -9.39 -8.73
CA ARG A 40 -0.20 -10.02 -9.64
C ARG A 40 -0.90 -11.22 -8.98
N GLU A 41 -0.12 -12.10 -8.36
CA GLU A 41 -0.64 -13.27 -7.65
C GLU A 41 -1.53 -12.86 -6.48
N ARG A 42 -1.07 -11.93 -5.65
CA ARG A 42 -1.82 -11.45 -4.48
C ARG A 42 -3.04 -10.65 -4.87
N ALA A 43 -3.00 -9.93 -5.99
CA ALA A 43 -4.16 -9.22 -6.52
C ALA A 43 -5.25 -10.22 -6.93
N ALA A 44 -4.87 -11.34 -7.55
CA ALA A 44 -5.79 -12.38 -8.01
C ALA A 44 -6.94 -11.79 -8.85
N GLY A 45 -6.60 -10.89 -9.78
CA GLY A 45 -7.56 -10.18 -10.63
C GLY A 45 -8.27 -9.00 -9.98
N ARG A 46 -8.05 -8.73 -8.69
CA ARG A 46 -8.60 -7.53 -8.02
C ARG A 46 -7.81 -6.28 -8.40
N PRO A 47 -8.46 -5.11 -8.42
CA PRO A 47 -7.77 -3.84 -8.55
C PRO A 47 -6.74 -3.60 -7.44
N VAL A 48 -5.62 -2.97 -7.78
CA VAL A 48 -4.54 -2.61 -6.86
C VAL A 48 -4.68 -1.15 -6.43
N ARG A 49 -4.57 -0.88 -5.14
CA ARG A 49 -4.65 0.47 -4.56
C ARG A 49 -3.35 0.75 -3.84
N VAL A 50 -2.53 1.60 -4.45
CA VAL A 50 -1.16 1.85 -4.02
C VAL A 50 -1.13 2.98 -3.00
N ILE A 51 -0.44 2.77 -1.89
CA ILE A 51 -0.28 3.75 -0.82
C ILE A 51 1.21 3.94 -0.51
N CYS A 52 1.60 5.18 -0.21
CA CYS A 52 2.89 5.48 0.40
C CYS A 52 2.70 6.50 1.54
N ALA A 53 3.75 7.19 1.99
CA ALA A 53 3.60 8.22 3.02
C ALA A 53 2.68 9.37 2.60
N SER A 54 3.02 10.04 1.49
CA SER A 54 2.40 11.32 1.07
C SER A 54 1.83 11.33 -0.36
N GLY A 55 2.03 10.26 -1.13
CA GLY A 55 1.54 10.12 -2.51
C GLY A 55 2.62 10.06 -3.60
N VAL A 56 3.85 10.54 -3.33
CA VAL A 56 4.92 10.64 -4.36
C VAL A 56 5.38 9.26 -4.83
N ARG A 57 5.76 8.37 -3.91
CA ARG A 57 6.24 7.01 -4.24
C ARG A 57 5.13 6.13 -4.81
N SER A 58 3.90 6.31 -4.32
CA SER A 58 2.75 5.56 -4.81
C SER A 58 2.35 5.97 -6.24
N ALA A 59 2.62 7.21 -6.67
CA ALA A 59 2.44 7.61 -8.07
C ALA A 59 3.45 6.90 -9.01
N ILE A 60 4.69 6.71 -8.57
CA ILE A 60 5.71 5.94 -9.31
C ILE A 60 5.31 4.47 -9.37
N ALA A 61 4.98 3.88 -8.22
CA ALA A 61 4.56 2.49 -8.12
C ALA A 61 3.27 2.20 -8.91
N HIS A 62 2.31 3.13 -8.91
CA HIS A 62 1.12 3.04 -9.76
C HIS A 62 1.49 2.84 -11.24
N ARG A 63 2.46 3.58 -11.77
CA ARG A 63 2.94 3.41 -13.16
C ARG A 63 3.57 2.05 -13.39
N VAL A 64 4.33 1.53 -12.43
CA VAL A 64 4.91 0.18 -12.54
C VAL A 64 3.79 -0.88 -12.60
N VAL A 65 2.78 -0.75 -11.76
CA VAL A 65 1.64 -1.68 -11.70
C VAL A 65 0.78 -1.61 -12.96
N THR A 66 0.50 -0.41 -13.49
CA THR A 66 -0.26 -0.29 -14.76
C THR A 66 0.54 -0.77 -15.96
N GLN A 67 1.85 -0.54 -16.01
CA GLN A 67 2.74 -1.11 -17.04
C GLN A 67 2.74 -2.65 -17.03
N ALA A 68 2.50 -3.26 -15.86
CA ALA A 68 2.35 -4.70 -15.72
C ALA A 68 0.94 -5.22 -16.08
N GLY A 69 0.05 -4.37 -16.58
CA GLY A 69 -1.29 -4.73 -17.05
C GLY A 69 -2.35 -4.87 -15.95
N LEU A 70 -2.08 -4.36 -14.73
CA LEU A 70 -3.01 -4.44 -13.60
C LEU A 70 -3.80 -3.12 -13.44
N ASP A 71 -5.09 -3.21 -13.09
CA ASP A 71 -5.87 -2.03 -12.64
C ASP A 71 -5.20 -1.47 -11.38
N SER A 72 -4.82 -0.20 -11.43
CA SER A 72 -4.15 0.46 -10.32
C SER A 72 -4.67 1.87 -10.13
N ALA A 73 -4.74 2.29 -8.87
CA ALA A 73 -4.92 3.68 -8.48
C ALA A 73 -4.03 4.01 -7.28
N SER A 74 -3.49 5.23 -7.23
CA SER A 74 -2.69 5.71 -6.09
C SER A 74 -3.56 6.54 -5.14
N LEU A 75 -3.41 6.33 -3.83
CA LEU A 75 -4.03 7.19 -2.83
C LEU A 75 -3.28 8.52 -2.73
N SER A 76 -3.89 9.60 -3.20
CA SER A 76 -3.36 10.96 -3.04
C SER A 76 -3.22 11.30 -1.55
N GLY A 77 -2.08 11.89 -1.16
CA GLY A 77 -1.77 12.19 0.24
C GLY A 77 -1.36 10.99 1.10
N GLY A 78 -1.43 9.77 0.55
CA GLY A 78 -0.93 8.56 1.19
C GLY A 78 -1.54 8.26 2.57
N ILE A 79 -0.76 7.57 3.41
CA ILE A 79 -1.19 7.19 4.75
C ILE A 79 -1.28 8.40 5.69
N LEU A 80 -0.58 9.51 5.40
CA LEU A 80 -0.71 10.74 6.17
C LEU A 80 -2.13 11.32 6.08
N THR A 81 -2.66 11.43 4.86
CA THR A 81 -4.05 11.87 4.64
C THR A 81 -5.05 10.85 5.18
N LEU A 82 -4.77 9.55 5.06
CA LEU A 82 -5.63 8.51 5.65
C LEU A 82 -5.73 8.67 7.17
N ARG A 83 -4.59 8.86 7.86
CA ARG A 83 -4.56 9.10 9.32
C ARG A 83 -5.30 10.37 9.69
N ALA A 84 -5.09 11.46 8.94
CA ALA A 84 -5.80 12.72 9.17
C ALA A 84 -7.32 12.57 8.99
N SER A 85 -7.75 11.83 7.96
CA SER A 85 -9.18 11.57 7.69
C SER A 85 -9.84 10.67 8.74
N LEU A 86 -9.11 9.68 9.28
CA LEU A 86 -9.61 8.80 10.33
C LEU A 86 -9.59 9.47 11.71
N GLY A 87 -8.71 10.47 11.93
CA GLY A 87 -8.55 11.13 13.21
C GLY A 87 -8.24 10.14 14.33
N SER A 88 -8.97 10.22 15.45
CA SER A 88 -8.80 9.33 16.60
C SER A 88 -9.08 7.86 16.28
N ARG A 89 -9.84 7.56 15.23
CA ARG A 89 -10.17 6.20 14.80
C ARG A 89 -9.03 5.49 14.07
N ALA A 90 -7.95 6.21 13.75
CA ALA A 90 -6.81 5.62 13.04
C ALA A 90 -6.22 4.42 13.80
N ARG A 91 -6.22 4.48 15.14
CA ARG A 91 -5.74 3.40 16.03
C ARG A 91 -6.60 2.13 16.00
N ASP A 92 -7.87 2.27 15.62
CA ASP A 92 -8.83 1.15 15.56
C ASP A 92 -8.82 0.48 14.18
N VAL A 93 -8.27 1.18 13.17
CA VAL A 93 -8.30 0.75 11.76
C VAL A 93 -6.92 0.32 11.28
N LEU A 94 -5.85 1.00 11.67
CA LEU A 94 -4.49 0.67 11.24
C LEU A 94 -3.87 -0.38 12.15
N VAL A 95 -3.24 -1.38 11.54
CA VAL A 95 -2.55 -2.45 12.25
C VAL A 95 -1.10 -2.05 12.42
N VAL A 96 -0.60 -2.17 13.63
CA VAL A 96 0.81 -2.05 13.98
C VAL A 96 1.34 -3.46 14.18
N ASP A 97 2.30 -3.87 13.35
CA ASP A 97 2.98 -5.15 13.56
C ASP A 97 3.93 -4.98 14.75
N ALA A 98 3.64 -5.71 15.83
CA ALA A 98 4.57 -5.82 16.93
C ALA A 98 5.77 -6.67 16.45
N ALA A 99 6.92 -6.00 16.30
CA ALA A 99 8.27 -6.53 16.08
C ALA A 99 8.74 -6.66 14.62
N VAL A 100 9.58 -5.71 14.20
CA VAL A 100 10.94 -6.07 13.80
C VAL A 100 11.84 -5.71 14.98
N ARG A 101 12.31 -6.72 15.71
CA ARG A 101 13.39 -6.60 16.68
C ARG A 101 14.69 -6.96 15.99
#